data_AF-A0A434A0D0-F1
#
_entry.id   AF-A0A434A0D0-F1
#
_cell.length_a   1.000
_cell.length_b   1.000
_cell.length_c   1.000
_cell.angle_alpha   90.00
_cell.angle_beta   90.00
_cell.angle_gamma   90.00
#
_symmetry.space_group_name_H-M   'P 1'
#
loop_
_entity.id
_entity.type
_entity.pdbx_description
1 polymer ?
#
loop_
_entity_poly.entity_id
_entity_poly.type
_entity_poly.pdbx_seq_one_letter_code
_entity_poly.pdbx_strand_id
1 'polypeptide(L)'
;MKETILTTKEVAAKFIELCRQDKFYEVQTQFYADNCVSVEANDFLLPKTVEGLQEILKKSELFESLVEQVHGRVISDPVIAGEYFTVSWSADMTFKGRDRFTTDEICVYKVQEGKIVFEQFFY
;
A
#
# COMPACT_ATOMS: atom_id res chain seq x y z
N MET A 1 3.67 -8.58 29.10
CA MET A 1 2.51 -9.10 28.35
C MET A 1 3.04 -9.58 27.01
N LYS A 2 2.70 -10.80 26.55
CA LYS A 2 3.09 -11.22 25.19
C LYS A 2 2.26 -10.41 24.21
N GLU A 3 2.93 -9.66 23.34
CA GLU A 3 2.28 -8.99 22.23
C GLU A 3 1.60 -10.06 21.36
N THR A 4 0.33 -9.87 21.05
CA THR A 4 -0.41 -10.85 20.23
C THR A 4 -0.03 -10.62 18.78
N ILE A 5 0.69 -11.58 18.20
CA ILE A 5 1.07 -11.55 16.79
C ILE A 5 -0.19 -11.71 15.94
N LEU A 6 -0.45 -10.73 15.08
CA LEU A 6 -1.60 -10.77 14.17
C LEU A 6 -1.40 -11.81 13.07
N THR A 7 -2.48 -12.48 12.70
CA THR A 7 -2.52 -13.34 11.51
C THR A 7 -2.61 -12.51 10.22
N THR A 8 -2.25 -13.10 9.08
CA THR A 8 -2.41 -12.46 7.76
C THR A 8 -3.84 -11.97 7.51
N LYS A 9 -4.84 -12.74 7.96
CA LYS A 9 -6.26 -12.35 7.85
C LYS A 9 -6.59 -11.10 8.66
N GLU A 10 -6.07 -10.99 9.88
CA GLU A 10 -6.29 -9.82 10.74
C GLU A 10 -5.54 -8.59 10.23
N VAL A 11 -4.30 -8.76 9.76
CA VAL A 11 -3.54 -7.68 9.12
C VAL A 11 -4.27 -7.17 7.88
N ALA A 12 -4.70 -8.08 6.98
CA ALA A 12 -5.45 -7.70 5.79
C ALA A 12 -6.77 -6.99 6.13
N ALA A 13 -7.54 -7.48 7.10
CA ALA A 13 -8.80 -6.84 7.50
C ALA A 13 -8.58 -5.40 7.99
N LYS A 14 -7.59 -5.18 8.87
CA LYS A 14 -7.25 -3.84 9.39
C LYS A 14 -6.67 -2.93 8.31
N PHE A 15 -5.84 -3.48 7.42
CA PHE A 15 -5.29 -2.77 6.27
C PHE A 15 -6.42 -2.20 5.40
N ILE A 16 -7.38 -3.04 4.99
CA ILE A 16 -8.51 -2.62 4.15
C ILE A 16 -9.38 -1.56 4.86
N GLU A 17 -9.67 -1.79 6.14
CA GLU A 17 -10.49 -0.88 6.95
C GLU A 17 -9.88 0.54 6.99
N LEU A 18 -8.58 0.64 7.23
CA LEU A 18 -7.87 1.92 7.30
C LEU A 18 -7.67 2.53 5.91
N CYS A 19 -7.38 1.73 4.88
CA CYS A 19 -7.28 2.21 3.50
C CYS A 19 -8.59 2.83 3.01
N ARG A 20 -9.74 2.25 3.36
CA ARG A 20 -11.08 2.81 3.05
C ARG A 20 -11.38 4.13 3.79
N GLN A 21 -10.58 4.48 4.80
CA GLN A 21 -10.65 5.73 5.56
C GLN A 21 -9.53 6.72 5.15
N ASP A 22 -8.79 6.44 4.06
CA ASP A 22 -7.62 7.22 3.62
C ASP A 22 -6.49 7.33 4.67
N LYS A 23 -6.40 6.37 5.60
CA LYS A 23 -5.42 6.36 6.69
C LYS A 23 -4.12 5.64 6.32
N PHE A 24 -3.52 5.96 5.17
CA PHE A 24 -2.35 5.21 4.66
C PHE A 24 -1.11 5.31 5.54
N TYR A 25 -0.87 6.50 6.11
CA TYR A 25 0.25 6.68 7.04
C TYR A 25 0.11 5.79 8.29
N GLU A 26 -1.11 5.65 8.82
CA GLU A 26 -1.38 4.73 9.93
C GLU A 26 -1.17 3.28 9.50
N VAL A 27 -1.62 2.89 8.30
CA VAL A 27 -1.40 1.56 7.75
C VAL A 27 0.09 1.22 7.69
N GLN A 28 0.89 2.12 7.11
CA GLN A 28 2.33 1.92 6.93
C GLN A 28 3.05 1.84 8.28
N THR A 29 2.83 2.82 9.16
CA THR A 29 3.51 2.87 10.46
C THR A 29 3.08 1.74 11.41
N GLN A 30 1.84 1.25 11.32
CA GLN A 30 1.36 0.18 12.20
C GLN A 30 1.66 -1.22 11.67
N PHE A 31 1.54 -1.45 10.36
CA PHE A 31 1.57 -2.80 9.81
C PHE A 31 2.83 -3.14 9.04
N TYR A 32 3.66 -2.19 8.60
CA TYR A 32 4.86 -2.54 7.83
C TYR A 32 6.02 -2.86 8.78
N ALA A 33 6.84 -3.82 8.37
CA ALA A 33 8.11 -4.12 9.02
C ALA A 33 9.16 -3.08 8.68
N ASP A 34 10.12 -2.85 9.58
CA ASP A 34 11.20 -1.88 9.39
C ASP A 34 12.05 -2.17 8.15
N ASN A 35 12.13 -3.44 7.73
CA ASN A 35 12.84 -3.94 6.56
C ASN A 35 11.92 -4.30 5.37
N CYS A 36 10.70 -3.78 5.33
CA CYS A 36 9.75 -4.10 4.26
C CYS A 36 10.31 -3.68 2.89
N VAL A 37 10.14 -4.54 1.88
CA VAL A 37 10.49 -4.24 0.49
C VAL A 37 9.24 -3.86 -0.29
N SER A 38 9.33 -2.80 -1.09
CA SER A 38 8.23 -2.31 -1.93
C SER A 38 8.66 -2.25 -3.39
N VAL A 39 7.85 -2.82 -4.28
CA VAL A 39 8.15 -2.96 -5.70
C VAL A 39 7.04 -2.39 -6.58
N GLU A 40 7.35 -1.34 -7.34
CA GLU A 40 6.48 -0.77 -8.38
C GLU A 40 6.54 -1.59 -9.67
N ALA A 41 5.50 -1.49 -10.50
CA ALA A 41 5.45 -2.14 -11.81
C ALA A 41 6.53 -1.58 -12.77
N ASN A 42 6.84 -0.29 -12.66
CA ASN A 42 7.87 0.42 -13.44
C ASN A 42 8.52 1.56 -12.62
N ASP A 43 9.46 2.29 -13.22
CA ASP A 43 10.19 3.42 -12.61
C ASP A 43 9.81 4.80 -13.19
N PHE A 44 8.64 4.92 -13.82
CA PHE A 44 8.27 6.16 -14.50
C PHE A 44 7.93 7.31 -13.55
N LEU A 45 7.23 7.02 -12.44
CA LEU A 45 6.80 8.03 -11.45
C LEU A 45 7.54 7.92 -10.12
N LEU A 46 7.79 6.69 -9.67
CA LEU A 46 8.36 6.37 -8.37
C LEU A 46 9.57 5.46 -8.57
N PRO A 47 10.52 5.41 -7.60
CA PRO A 47 11.59 4.42 -7.64
C PRO A 47 11.01 3.00 -7.74
N LYS A 48 11.55 2.19 -8.68
CA LYS A 48 11.04 0.83 -8.93
C LYS A 48 11.03 -0.05 -7.68
N THR A 49 12.05 0.09 -6.84
CA THR A 49 12.19 -0.70 -5.61
C THR A 49 12.78 0.17 -4.52
N VAL A 50 12.15 0.10 -3.35
CA VAL A 50 12.66 0.70 -2.11
C VAL A 50 12.62 -0.35 -1.00
N GLU A 51 13.57 -0.25 -0.07
CA GLU A 51 13.68 -1.16 1.06
C GLU A 51 13.74 -0.36 2.36
N GLY A 52 12.94 -0.79 3.32
CA GLY A 52 12.82 -0.22 4.65
C GLY A 52 11.64 0.74 4.79
N LEU A 53 11.01 0.72 5.97
CA LEU A 53 9.80 1.52 6.26
C LEU A 53 10.04 3.02 6.02
N GLN A 54 11.22 3.54 6.39
CA GLN A 54 11.53 4.96 6.20
C GLN A 54 11.59 5.34 4.71
N GLU A 55 12.10 4.47 3.84
CA GLU A 55 12.13 4.74 2.39
C GLU A 55 10.75 4.57 1.75
N ILE A 56 9.93 3.65 2.26
CA ILE A 56 8.52 3.50 1.85
C ILE A 56 7.72 4.77 2.20
N LEU A 57 7.89 5.31 3.42
CA LEU A 57 7.22 6.55 3.82
C LEU A 57 7.62 7.73 2.92
N LYS A 58 8.92 7.89 2.62
CA LYS A 58 9.39 8.91 1.67
C LYS A 58 8.81 8.73 0.27
N LYS A 59 8.71 7.49 -0.21
CA LYS A 59 8.07 7.18 -1.51
C LYS A 59 6.59 7.59 -1.50
N SER A 60 5.87 7.32 -0.41
CA SER A 60 4.47 7.74 -0.26
C SER A 60 4.31 9.25 -0.16
N GLU A 61 5.18 9.95 0.56
CA GLU A 61 5.21 11.41 0.60
C GLU A 61 5.49 12.00 -0.80
N LEU A 62 6.41 11.39 -1.55
CA LEU A 62 6.68 11.78 -2.93
C LEU A 62 5.43 11.63 -3.80
N PHE A 63 4.76 10.47 -3.75
CA PHE A 63 3.51 10.25 -4.49
C PHE A 63 2.45 11.29 -4.16
N GLU A 64 2.15 11.50 -2.87
CA GLU A 64 1.16 12.50 -2.42
C GLU A 64 1.56 13.93 -2.83
N SER A 65 2.86 14.24 -2.89
CA SER A 65 3.33 15.55 -3.35
C SER A 65 3.07 15.81 -4.84
N LEU A 66 2.89 14.77 -5.65
CA LEU A 66 2.55 14.85 -7.07
C LEU A 66 1.04 14.98 -7.30
N VAL A 67 0.22 14.51 -6.35
CA VAL A 67 -1.23 14.58 -6.41
C VAL A 67 -1.68 16.03 -6.21
N GLU A 68 -2.52 16.51 -7.12
CA GLU A 68 -3.22 17.79 -6.99
C GLU A 68 -4.61 17.59 -6.38
N GLN A 69 -5.33 16.57 -6.85
CA GLN A 69 -6.66 16.26 -6.35
C GLN A 69 -6.95 14.75 -6.45
N VAL A 70 -7.58 14.21 -5.41
CA VAL A 70 -8.19 12.87 -5.43
C VAL A 70 -9.69 13.04 -5.64
N HIS A 71 -10.24 12.37 -6.65
CA HIS A 71 -11.67 12.38 -6.95
C HIS A 71 -12.38 11.16 -6.36
N GLY A 72 -11.65 10.05 -6.18
CA GLY A 72 -12.17 8.86 -5.53
C GLY A 72 -11.14 7.73 -5.51
N ARG A 73 -11.31 6.80 -4.58
CA ARG A 73 -10.53 5.57 -4.45
C ARG A 73 -11.46 4.42 -4.15
N VAL A 74 -11.17 3.25 -4.72
CA VAL A 74 -11.90 2.00 -4.45
C VAL A 74 -10.90 0.90 -4.22
N ILE A 75 -11.04 0.20 -3.08
CA ILE A 75 -10.28 -1.00 -2.76
C ILE A 75 -11.21 -2.19 -2.55
N SER A 76 -10.90 -3.32 -3.19
CA SER A 76 -11.66 -4.57 -3.03
C SER A 76 -11.54 -5.14 -1.62
N ASP A 77 -12.36 -6.15 -1.33
CA ASP A 77 -12.05 -7.06 -0.23
C ASP A 77 -10.78 -7.88 -0.56
N PRO A 78 -10.02 -8.34 0.45
CA PRO A 78 -8.76 -9.02 0.22
C PRO A 78 -8.98 -10.50 -0.11
N VAL A 79 -8.21 -11.01 -1.07
CA VAL A 79 -8.03 -12.45 -1.27
C VAL A 79 -6.81 -12.88 -0.49
N ILE A 80 -6.94 -13.90 0.38
CA ILE A 80 -5.90 -14.30 1.33
C ILE A 80 -5.49 -15.75 1.06
N ALA A 81 -4.17 -16.01 1.03
CA ALA A 81 -3.60 -17.34 0.92
C ALA A 81 -2.27 -17.45 1.69
N GLY A 82 -2.25 -18.26 2.75
CA GLY A 82 -1.07 -18.43 3.59
C GLY A 82 -0.58 -17.10 4.19
N GLU A 83 0.69 -16.77 3.93
CA GLU A 83 1.32 -15.51 4.37
C GLU A 83 0.94 -14.31 3.48
N TYR A 84 0.21 -14.51 2.38
CA TYR A 84 -0.05 -13.46 1.40
C TYR A 84 -1.50 -13.00 1.40
N PHE A 85 -1.70 -11.74 1.05
CA PHE A 85 -3.00 -11.23 0.63
C PHE A 85 -2.85 -10.31 -0.58
N THR A 86 -3.93 -10.16 -1.35
CA THR A 86 -3.97 -9.27 -2.52
C THR A 86 -5.30 -8.55 -2.62
N VAL A 87 -5.27 -7.38 -3.25
CA VAL A 87 -6.42 -6.48 -3.46
C VAL A 87 -6.34 -5.89 -4.85
N SER A 88 -7.48 -5.55 -5.44
CA SER A 88 -7.50 -4.58 -6.52
C SER A 88 -7.66 -3.18 -5.94
N TRP A 89 -6.93 -2.22 -6.49
CA TRP A 89 -6.99 -0.81 -6.15
C TRP A 89 -7.34 0.01 -7.39
N SER A 90 -8.25 0.96 -7.26
CA SER A 90 -8.56 1.93 -8.30
C SER A 90 -8.53 3.33 -7.70
N ALA A 91 -7.91 4.28 -8.39
CA ALA A 91 -7.85 5.67 -7.95
C ALA A 91 -8.10 6.62 -9.12
N ASP A 92 -9.02 7.56 -8.93
CA ASP A 92 -9.32 8.64 -9.85
C ASP A 92 -8.69 9.92 -9.32
N MET A 93 -7.69 10.45 -10.04
CA MET A 93 -6.80 11.50 -9.55
C MET A 93 -6.45 12.50 -10.64
N THR A 94 -6.06 13.69 -10.19
CA THR A 94 -5.36 14.70 -11.00
C THR A 94 -3.98 14.89 -10.40
N PHE A 95 -2.93 14.73 -11.23
CA PHE A 95 -1.57 15.10 -10.85
C PHE A 95 -1.30 16.56 -11.22
N LYS A 96 -0.38 17.20 -10.49
CA LYS A 96 0.00 18.59 -10.72
C LYS A 96 0.42 18.82 -12.17
N GLY A 97 -0.30 19.69 -12.87
CA GLY A 97 -0.04 20.03 -14.26
C GLY A 97 -0.37 18.92 -15.27
N ARG A 98 -1.22 17.95 -14.91
CA ARG A 98 -1.72 16.90 -15.80
C ARG A 98 -3.24 16.84 -15.77
N ASP A 99 -3.81 16.22 -16.80
CA ASP A 99 -5.24 15.92 -16.86
C ASP A 99 -5.64 14.85 -15.83
N ARG A 100 -6.93 14.80 -15.50
CA ARG A 100 -7.54 13.77 -14.65
C ARG A 100 -7.42 12.39 -15.32
N PHE A 101 -7.08 11.37 -14.55
CA PHE A 101 -6.91 10.00 -15.01
C PHE A 101 -7.32 9.01 -13.91
N THR A 102 -7.56 7.76 -14.32
CA THR A 102 -7.84 6.65 -13.42
C THR A 102 -6.71 5.64 -13.49
N THR A 103 -6.24 5.16 -12.35
CA THR A 103 -5.35 4.00 -12.24
C THR A 103 -6.13 2.79 -11.78
N ASP A 104 -5.75 1.62 -12.27
CA ASP A 104 -6.21 0.33 -11.79
C ASP A 104 -5.00 -0.56 -11.56
N GLU A 105 -4.92 -1.17 -10.38
CA GLU A 105 -3.76 -1.93 -9.94
C GLU A 105 -4.17 -3.18 -9.19
N ILE A 106 -3.32 -4.21 -9.26
CA ILE A 106 -3.32 -5.30 -8.29
C ILE A 106 -2.17 -5.08 -7.32
N CYS A 107 -2.46 -5.12 -6.02
CA CYS A 107 -1.45 -5.00 -4.97
C CYS A 107 -1.32 -6.35 -4.27
N VAL A 108 -0.10 -6.85 -4.13
CA VAL A 108 0.21 -8.11 -3.43
C VAL A 108 1.07 -7.82 -2.23
N TYR A 109 0.71 -8.38 -1.08
CA TYR A 109 1.39 -8.17 0.19
C TYR A 109 1.79 -9.51 0.81
N LYS A 110 2.96 -9.56 1.46
CA LYS A 110 3.39 -10.67 2.31
C LYS A 110 3.43 -10.23 3.76
N VAL A 111 2.85 -11.05 4.64
CA VAL A 111 2.84 -10.83 6.09
C VAL A 111 3.71 -11.88 6.78
N GLN A 112 4.59 -11.42 7.67
CA GLN A 112 5.37 -12.26 8.58
C GLN A 112 5.33 -11.64 9.98
N GLU A 113 5.12 -12.45 11.01
CA GLU A 113 5.07 -11.99 12.40
C GLU A 113 4.10 -10.80 12.62
N GLY A 114 2.96 -10.81 11.91
CA GLY A 114 1.94 -9.76 12.01
C GLY A 114 2.31 -8.43 11.34
N LYS A 115 3.39 -8.41 10.55
CA LYS A 115 3.85 -7.25 9.79
C LYS A 115 3.96 -7.54 8.29
N ILE A 116 3.65 -6.55 7.46
CA ILE A 116 3.89 -6.56 6.03
C ILE A 116 5.40 -6.41 5.81
N VAL A 117 6.01 -7.44 5.23
CA VAL A 117 7.45 -7.48 4.91
C VAL A 117 7.73 -7.28 3.43
N PHE A 118 6.69 -7.33 2.59
CA PHE A 118 6.79 -7.15 1.15
C PHE A 118 5.48 -6.61 0.59
N GLU A 119 5.59 -5.68 -0.37
CA GLU A 119 4.50 -5.27 -1.25
C GLU A 119 4.97 -5.19 -2.72
N GLN A 120 4.07 -5.51 -3.64
CA GLN A 120 4.30 -5.34 -5.08
C GLN A 120 3.03 -4.91 -5.80
N PHE A 121 3.19 -3.96 -6.72
CA PHE A 121 2.12 -3.39 -7.54
C PHE A 121 2.21 -3.88 -8.99
N PHE A 122 1.06 -4.08 -9.61
CA PHE A 122 0.92 -4.53 -11.01
C PHE A 122 -0.08 -3.62 -11.74
N TYR A 123 0.38 -2.93 -12.78
CA TYR A 123 -0.38 -2.04 -13.66
C TYR A 123 0.36 -1.79 -14.99
#